data_AF-A0A1I0PTK3-F1
#
_entry.id   AF-A0A1I0PTK3-F1
#
_cell.length_a   1.000
_cell.length_b   1.000
_cell.length_c   1.000
_cell.angle_alpha   90.00
_cell.angle_beta   90.00
_cell.angle_gamma   90.00
#
_symmetry.space_group_name_H-M   'P 1'
#
loop_
_entity.id
_entity.type
_entity.pdbx_description
1 polymer ?
#
loop_
_entity_poly.entity_id
_entity_poly.type
_entity_poly.pdbx_seq_one_letter_code
_entity_poly.pdbx_strand_id
1 'polypeptide(L)'
;MFGLSWGEMLVVGIVALIVIGPKDLPGLFKTMGEFTGKARGMAREFSRAMNDAANQSGVNDISKSLKAASNPTKFGVDKIKEATGMSHKPGSETAKLSEERQAAKDKMSAAMGKAATERKAKADAEAAAETAAVEDAPKADS
;
A
#
# COMPACT_ATOMS: atom_id res chain seq x y z
N MET A 1 13.26 -10.22 0.75
CA MET A 1 13.99 -10.93 1.82
C MET A 1 14.18 -10.01 3.02
N PHE A 2 13.11 -9.41 3.53
CA PHE A 2 13.14 -8.63 4.78
C PHE A 2 12.09 -9.22 5.71
N GLY A 3 12.46 -10.31 6.36
CA GLY A 3 11.75 -10.76 7.55
C GLY A 3 12.14 -9.78 8.66
N LEU A 4 11.28 -8.81 8.93
CA LEU A 4 11.24 -8.18 10.25
C LEU A 4 10.10 -8.87 10.96
N SER A 5 10.37 -10.07 11.44
CA SER A 5 9.42 -10.77 12.29
C SER A 5 9.36 -10.08 13.65
N TRP A 6 8.19 -10.15 14.31
CA TRP A 6 8.03 -9.64 15.68
C TRP A 6 9.08 -10.24 16.63
N GLY A 7 9.49 -11.48 16.40
CA GLY A 7 10.56 -12.14 17.14
C GLY A 7 11.94 -11.48 16.97
N GLU A 8 12.32 -11.08 15.75
CA GLU A 8 13.59 -10.39 15.52
C GLU A 8 13.63 -9.01 16.17
N MET A 9 12.53 -8.26 16.14
CA MET A 9 12.42 -6.98 16.88
C MET A 9 12.62 -7.18 18.39
N LEU A 10 12.10 -8.28 18.96
CA LEU A 10 12.25 -8.61 20.37
C LEU A 10 13.71 -8.97 20.71
N VAL A 11 14.38 -9.76 19.86
CA VAL A 11 15.80 -10.11 20.02
C VAL A 11 16.68 -8.85 19.96
N VAL A 12 16.44 -7.95 19.00
CA VAL A 12 17.18 -6.67 18.90
C VAL A 12 16.94 -5.82 20.14
N GLY A 13 15.70 -5.78 20.66
CA GLY A 13 15.39 -5.10 21.93
C GLY A 13 16.19 -5.64 23.12
N ILE A 14 16.30 -6.96 23.25
CA ILE A 14 17.10 -7.59 24.32
C ILE A 14 18.60 -7.24 24.16
N VAL A 15 19.14 -7.34 22.94
CA VAL A 15 20.54 -7.00 22.67
C VAL A 15 20.80 -5.53 22.99
N ALA A 16 19.89 -4.63 22.63
CA ALA A 16 20.00 -3.21 22.97
C ALA A 16 20.00 -2.97 24.49
N LEU A 17 19.17 -3.70 25.25
CA LEU A 17 19.17 -3.62 26.73
C LEU A 17 20.50 -4.07 27.35
N ILE A 18 21.16 -5.07 26.77
CA ILE A 18 22.46 -5.56 27.26
C ILE A 18 23.58 -4.57 26.94
N VAL A 19 23.61 -4.05 25.71
CA VAL A 19 24.71 -3.19 25.22
C VAL A 19 24.65 -1.79 25.83
N ILE A 20 23.46 -1.18 25.82
CA ILE A 20 23.26 0.20 26.28
C ILE A 20 22.89 0.24 27.76
N GLY A 21 22.25 -0.81 28.27
CA GLY A 21 21.73 -0.85 29.64
C GLY A 21 20.23 -0.51 29.70
N PRO A 22 19.45 -1.19 30.57
CA PRO A 22 18.00 -1.00 30.67
C PRO A 22 17.58 0.37 31.21
N LYS A 23 18.48 1.07 31.91
CA LYS A 23 18.23 2.40 32.49
C LYS A 23 18.57 3.54 31.55
N ASP A 24 19.50 3.32 30.61
CA ASP A 24 20.00 4.38 29.73
C ASP A 24 19.21 4.47 28.43
N LEU A 25 18.65 3.35 27.95
CA LEU A 25 17.72 3.32 26.82
C LEU A 25 16.53 4.30 26.93
N PRO A 26 15.76 4.33 28.04
CA PRO A 26 14.65 5.27 28.16
C PRO A 26 15.12 6.74 28.14
N GLY A 27 16.30 7.02 28.68
CA GLY A 27 16.94 8.34 28.57
C GLY A 27 17.25 8.72 27.13
N LEU A 28 17.89 7.82 26.38
CA LEU A 28 18.22 8.01 24.96
C LEU A 28 16.98 8.26 24.11
N PHE A 29 15.91 7.47 24.31
CA PHE A 29 14.65 7.68 23.58
C PHE A 29 14.01 9.03 23.92
N LYS A 30 14.13 9.50 25.17
CA LYS A 30 13.63 10.82 25.57
C LYS A 30 14.38 11.93 24.84
N THR A 31 15.71 11.87 24.82
CA THR A 31 16.54 12.89 24.16
C THR A 31 16.35 12.88 22.65
N MET A 32 16.35 11.70 22.02
CA MET A 32 16.11 11.57 20.58
C MET A 32 14.68 11.98 20.21
N GLY A 33 13.71 11.65 21.06
CA GLY A 33 12.31 12.03 20.91
C GLY A 33 12.08 13.53 21.03
N GLU A 34 12.71 14.19 21.99
CA GLU A 34 12.67 15.66 22.14
C GLU A 34 13.26 16.37 20.92
N PHE A 35 14.40 15.88 20.40
CA PHE A 35 15.03 16.42 19.20
C PHE A 35 14.15 16.23 17.96
N THR A 36 13.64 15.01 17.75
CA THR A 36 12.75 14.68 16.64
C THR A 36 11.43 15.46 16.74
N GLY A 37 10.89 15.64 17.94
CA GLY A 37 9.68 16.40 18.22
C GLY A 37 9.85 17.89 17.88
N LYS A 38 10.95 18.51 18.30
CA LYS A 38 11.29 19.89 17.94
C LYS A 38 11.48 20.05 16.43
N ALA A 39 12.22 19.14 15.79
CA ALA A 39 12.40 19.14 14.35
C ALA A 39 11.06 18.98 13.60
N ARG A 40 10.15 18.13 14.10
CA ARG A 40 8.80 17.95 13.54
C ARG A 40 7.92 19.20 13.70
N GLY A 41 8.03 19.90 14.84
CA GLY A 41 7.41 21.22 15.05
C GLY A 41 7.89 22.21 14.00
N MET A 42 9.20 22.42 13.94
CA MET A 42 9.84 23.31 12.96
C MET A 42 9.46 22.97 11.52
N ALA A 43 9.41 21.69 11.17
CA ALA A 43 8.98 21.24 9.84
C ALA A 43 7.49 21.56 9.57
N ARG A 44 6.62 21.50 10.58
CA ARG A 44 5.21 21.90 10.45
C ARG A 44 5.07 23.41 10.26
N GLU A 45 5.81 24.21 11.02
CA GLU A 45 5.81 25.68 10.85
C GLU A 45 6.37 26.08 9.48
N PHE A 46 7.49 25.48 9.05
CA PHE A 46 8.05 25.68 7.72
C PHE A 46 7.09 25.24 6.62
N SER A 47 6.45 24.07 6.76
CA SER A 47 5.47 23.61 5.79
C SER A 47 4.26 24.55 5.70
N ARG A 48 3.82 25.15 6.81
CA ARG A 48 2.75 26.16 6.80
C ARG A 48 3.20 27.43 6.11
N ALA A 49 4.30 28.01 6.55
CA ALA A 49 4.84 29.25 5.99
C ALA A 49 5.19 29.10 4.50
N MET A 50 5.74 27.94 4.09
CA MET A 50 6.05 27.66 2.69
C MET A 50 4.79 27.44 1.85
N ASN A 51 3.74 26.81 2.39
CA ASN A 51 2.48 26.65 1.69
C ASN A 51 1.78 28.01 1.52
N ASP A 52 1.76 28.84 2.56
CA ASP A 52 1.21 30.21 2.51
C ASP A 52 2.00 31.09 1.53
N ALA A 53 3.33 31.02 1.56
CA ALA A 53 4.20 31.72 0.62
C ALA A 53 4.05 31.18 -0.82
N ALA A 54 3.95 29.87 -1.01
CA ALA A 54 3.81 29.26 -2.33
C ALA A 54 2.48 29.58 -3.00
N ASN A 55 1.41 29.71 -2.22
CA ASN A 55 0.11 30.17 -2.69
C ASN A 55 0.15 31.63 -3.16
N GLN A 56 1.09 32.45 -2.66
CA GLN A 56 1.28 33.85 -3.05
C GLN A 56 2.40 34.06 -4.10
N SER A 57 3.42 33.20 -4.17
CA SER A 57 4.63 33.41 -4.98
C SER A 57 4.82 32.47 -6.18
N GLY A 58 3.81 31.69 -6.58
CA GLY A 58 3.89 30.87 -7.80
C GLY A 58 4.83 29.65 -7.69
N VAL A 59 5.24 29.28 -6.47
CA VAL A 59 6.13 28.13 -6.17
C VAL A 59 5.45 26.77 -6.44
N ASN A 60 4.19 26.76 -6.87
CA ASN A 60 3.52 25.58 -7.41
C ASN A 60 4.35 24.89 -8.51
N ASP A 61 5.05 25.65 -9.36
CA ASP A 61 5.91 25.07 -10.41
C ASP A 61 7.17 24.38 -9.87
N ILE A 62 7.73 24.88 -8.76
CA ILE A 62 8.86 24.25 -8.06
C ILE A 62 8.39 22.96 -7.37
N SER A 63 7.24 23.00 -6.68
CA SER A 63 6.61 21.79 -6.12
C SER A 63 6.33 20.74 -7.19
N LYS A 64 5.83 21.15 -8.37
CA LYS A 64 5.51 20.25 -9.49
C LYS A 64 6.76 19.64 -10.11
N SER A 65 7.84 20.40 -10.25
CA SER A 65 9.13 19.92 -10.77
C SER A 65 9.85 19.00 -9.78
N LEU A 66 9.87 19.31 -8.48
CA LEU A 66 10.36 18.39 -7.44
C LEU A 66 9.53 17.11 -7.38
N LYS A 67 8.20 17.21 -7.53
CA LYS A 67 7.29 16.06 -7.51
C LYS A 67 7.40 15.20 -8.77
N ALA A 68 7.72 15.81 -9.91
CA ALA A 68 8.09 15.08 -11.11
C ALA A 68 9.43 14.36 -10.92
N ALA A 69 10.46 15.06 -10.46
CA ALA A 69 11.81 14.51 -10.24
C ALA A 69 11.85 13.37 -9.21
N SER A 70 11.01 13.45 -8.17
CA SER A 70 10.91 12.43 -7.10
C SER A 70 10.01 11.24 -7.47
N ASN A 71 9.40 11.23 -8.65
CA ASN A 71 8.55 10.12 -9.09
C ASN A 71 9.24 9.28 -10.17
N PRO A 72 10.10 8.32 -9.78
CA PRO A 72 10.92 7.54 -10.71
C PRO A 72 10.08 6.68 -11.66
N THR A 73 8.87 6.31 -11.27
CA THR A 73 7.94 5.56 -12.12
C THR A 73 7.37 6.40 -13.25
N LYS A 74 7.04 7.68 -13.02
CA LYS A 74 6.57 8.56 -14.10
C LYS A 74 7.70 8.91 -15.06
N PHE A 75 8.87 9.30 -14.56
CA PHE A 75 10.03 9.56 -15.43
C PHE A 75 10.46 8.32 -16.23
N GLY A 76 10.45 7.14 -15.60
CA GLY A 76 10.76 5.88 -16.25
C GLY A 76 9.73 5.50 -17.31
N VAL A 77 8.44 5.61 -16.99
CA VAL A 77 7.36 5.26 -17.93
C VAL A 77 7.26 6.28 -19.07
N ASP A 78 7.42 7.58 -18.81
CA ASP A 78 7.40 8.61 -19.85
C ASP A 78 8.59 8.47 -20.81
N LYS A 79 9.80 8.22 -20.31
CA LYS A 79 10.96 7.89 -21.17
C LYS A 79 10.78 6.59 -21.94
N ILE A 80 10.22 5.56 -21.31
CA ILE A 80 9.92 4.30 -22.00
C ILE A 80 8.89 4.55 -23.10
N LYS A 81 7.85 5.34 -22.84
CA LYS A 81 6.80 5.69 -23.81
C LYS A 81 7.33 6.53 -24.97
N GLU A 82 8.24 7.46 -24.70
CA GLU A 82 8.94 8.27 -25.70
C GLU A 82 9.89 7.41 -26.56
N ALA A 83 10.71 6.56 -25.93
CA ALA A 83 11.63 5.66 -26.61
C ALA A 83 10.94 4.55 -27.40
N THR A 84 9.76 4.11 -26.96
CA THR A 84 8.95 3.10 -27.67
C THR A 84 7.96 3.72 -28.66
N GLY A 85 7.92 5.05 -28.80
CA GLY A 85 7.02 5.74 -29.73
C GLY A 85 5.54 5.47 -29.46
N MET A 86 5.18 5.05 -28.24
CA MET A 86 3.81 4.68 -27.86
C MET A 86 2.94 5.92 -27.56
N SER A 87 3.18 7.00 -28.31
CA SER A 87 2.22 8.09 -28.48
C SER A 87 1.05 7.55 -29.29
N HIS A 88 -0.10 7.57 -28.64
CA HIS A 88 -1.37 7.05 -29.14
C HIS A 88 -1.74 7.71 -30.46
N LYS A 89 -1.33 7.10 -31.59
CA LYS A 89 -1.84 7.44 -32.90
C LYS A 89 -3.18 6.71 -33.05
N PRO A 90 -4.32 7.42 -33.09
CA PRO A 90 -5.61 6.78 -33.35
C PRO A 90 -5.53 6.07 -34.71
N GLY A 91 -5.78 4.75 -34.71
CA GLY A 91 -5.74 3.91 -35.92
C GLY A 91 -4.54 2.96 -36.07
N SER A 92 -3.58 2.93 -35.14
CA SER A 92 -2.48 1.93 -35.17
C SER A 92 -2.92 0.56 -34.63
N GLU A 93 -2.26 -0.53 -35.05
CA GLU A 93 -2.52 -1.92 -34.60
C GLU A 93 -2.53 -2.07 -33.07
N THR A 94 -1.75 -1.23 -32.38
CA THR A 94 -1.70 -1.13 -30.92
C THR A 94 -3.02 -0.68 -30.30
N ALA A 95 -3.80 0.18 -30.97
CA ALA A 95 -5.12 0.61 -30.51
C ALA A 95 -6.14 -0.55 -30.61
N LYS A 96 -6.12 -1.31 -31.71
CA LYS A 96 -6.96 -2.51 -31.87
C LYS A 96 -6.63 -3.58 -30.83
N LEU A 97 -5.34 -3.82 -30.58
CA LEU A 97 -4.87 -4.71 -29.51
C LEU A 97 -5.24 -4.21 -28.11
N SER A 98 -5.37 -2.90 -27.92
CA SER A 98 -5.80 -2.32 -26.64
C SER A 98 -7.29 -2.53 -26.39
N GLU A 99 -8.14 -2.38 -27.42
CA GLU A 99 -9.57 -2.69 -27.36
C GLU A 99 -9.80 -4.19 -27.15
N GLU A 100 -9.06 -5.05 -27.85
CA GLU A 100 -9.15 -6.50 -27.67
C GLU A 100 -8.68 -6.94 -26.28
N ARG A 101 -7.59 -6.35 -25.76
CA ARG A 101 -7.17 -6.56 -24.36
C ARG A 101 -8.21 -6.07 -23.36
N GLN A 102 -8.89 -4.96 -23.64
CA GLN A 102 -9.86 -4.37 -22.73
C GLN A 102 -11.12 -5.25 -22.69
N ALA A 103 -11.62 -5.68 -23.86
CA ALA A 103 -12.70 -6.65 -23.97
C ALA A 103 -12.35 -8.00 -23.32
N ALA A 104 -11.10 -8.47 -23.43
CA ALA A 104 -10.64 -9.69 -22.76
C ALA A 104 -10.61 -9.51 -21.23
N LYS A 105 -10.18 -8.35 -20.73
CA LYS A 105 -10.18 -8.03 -19.29
C LYS A 105 -11.59 -7.93 -18.73
N ASP A 106 -12.53 -7.33 -19.44
CA ASP A 106 -13.94 -7.22 -19.00
C ASP A 106 -14.63 -8.60 -18.98
N LYS A 107 -14.31 -9.47 -19.94
CA LYS A 107 -14.80 -10.86 -19.92
C LYS A 107 -14.18 -11.67 -18.79
N MET A 108 -12.88 -11.52 -18.53
CA MET A 108 -12.20 -12.19 -17.43
C MET A 108 -12.70 -11.70 -16.06
N SER A 109 -12.94 -10.40 -15.90
CA SER A 109 -13.45 -9.84 -14.64
C SER A 109 -14.89 -10.29 -14.38
N ALA A 110 -15.74 -10.32 -15.42
CA ALA A 110 -17.10 -10.82 -15.30
C ALA A 110 -17.14 -12.33 -15.01
N ALA A 111 -16.30 -13.14 -15.66
CA ALA A 111 -16.19 -14.57 -15.40
C ALA A 111 -15.66 -14.86 -14.00
N MET A 112 -14.67 -14.10 -13.54
CA MET A 112 -14.12 -14.20 -12.18
C MET A 112 -15.15 -13.79 -11.13
N GLY A 113 -15.93 -12.73 -11.37
CA GLY A 113 -17.01 -12.31 -10.49
C GLY A 113 -18.09 -13.37 -10.35
N LYS A 114 -18.52 -13.99 -11.45
CA LYS A 114 -19.47 -15.11 -11.43
C LYS A 114 -18.93 -16.35 -10.72
N ALA A 115 -17.66 -16.71 -10.98
CA ALA A 115 -17.03 -17.84 -10.31
C ALA A 115 -16.83 -17.59 -8.80
N ALA A 116 -16.61 -16.34 -8.38
CA ALA A 116 -16.49 -15.98 -6.97
C ALA A 116 -17.82 -16.05 -6.24
N THR A 117 -18.92 -15.59 -6.86
CA THR A 117 -20.26 -15.69 -6.26
C THR A 117 -20.77 -17.13 -6.21
N GLU A 118 -20.49 -17.94 -7.23
CA GLU A 118 -20.89 -19.35 -7.25
C GLU A 118 -20.12 -20.19 -6.21
N ARG A 119 -18.82 -19.93 -6.02
CA ARG A 119 -18.05 -20.55 -4.93
C ARG A 119 -18.55 -20.14 -3.55
N LYS A 120 -18.93 -18.87 -3.39
CA LYS A 120 -19.49 -18.37 -2.13
C LYS A 120 -20.84 -19.05 -1.83
N ALA A 121 -21.74 -19.11 -2.81
CA ALA A 121 -23.04 -19.77 -2.66
C ALA A 121 -22.93 -21.28 -2.36
N LYS A 122 -21.94 -21.98 -2.94
CA LYS A 122 -21.68 -23.39 -2.60
C LYS A 122 -21.13 -23.55 -1.18
N ALA A 123 -20.20 -22.69 -0.76
CA ALA A 123 -19.67 -22.72 0.60
C ALA A 123 -20.74 -22.41 1.65
N ASP A 124 -21.64 -21.44 1.37
CA ASP A 124 -22.75 -21.10 2.26
C ASP A 124 -23.80 -22.24 2.34
N ALA A 125 -24.06 -22.95 1.24
CA ALA A 125 -24.95 -24.12 1.22
C ALA A 125 -24.35 -25.34 1.93
N GLU A 126 -23.03 -25.54 1.81
CA GLU A 126 -22.30 -26.62 2.49
C GLU A 126 -22.19 -26.36 4.00
N ALA A 127 -21.97 -25.11 4.41
CA ALA A 127 -22.01 -24.70 5.80
C ALA A 127 -23.41 -24.85 6.43
N ALA A 128 -24.48 -24.54 5.68
CA ALA A 128 -25.85 -24.74 6.14
C ALA A 128 -26.21 -26.23 6.31
N ALA A 129 -25.71 -27.09 5.41
CA ALA A 129 -25.89 -28.54 5.50
C ALA A 129 -25.12 -29.14 6.69
N GLU A 130 -23.92 -28.64 7.00
CA GLU A 130 -23.14 -29.07 8.16
C GLU A 130 -23.79 -28.62 9.48
N THR A 131 -24.38 -27.42 9.54
CA THR A 131 -25.14 -26.98 10.73
C THR A 131 -26.43 -27.77 10.96
N ALA A 132 -27.10 -28.22 9.90
CA ALA A 132 -28.30 -29.05 10.01
C ALA A 132 -27.99 -30.50 10.44
N ALA A 133 -26.81 -31.02 10.09
CA ALA A 133 -26.36 -32.35 10.52
C ALA A 133 -25.96 -32.41 12.01
N VAL A 134 -25.63 -31.26 12.63
CA VAL A 134 -25.32 -31.17 14.07
C VAL A 134 -26.61 -31.12 14.92
N GLU A 135 -27.76 -30.75 14.33
CA GLU A 135 -29.04 -30.64 15.05
C GLU A 135 -29.85 -31.96 15.11
N ASP A 136 -29.52 -32.96 14.29
CA ASP A 136 -30.19 -34.29 14.27
C ASP A 136 -29.42 -35.40 15.02
N ALA A 137 -28.40 -35.07 15.81
CA ALA A 137 -27.80 -36.05 16.72
C ALA A 137 -28.73 -36.24 17.95
N PRO A 138 -29.29 -37.44 18.18
CA PRO A 138 -30.24 -37.66 19.25
C PRO A 138 -29.56 -37.42 20.60
N LYS A 139 -30.16 -36.58 21.45
CA LYS A 139 -29.82 -36.50 22.87
C LYS A 139 -30.01 -37.89 23.49
N ALA A 140 -28.92 -38.63 23.62
CA ALA A 140 -28.87 -39.84 24.43
C ALA A 140 -28.49 -39.43 25.86
N ASP A 141 -29.51 -39.45 26.70
CA ASP A 141 -29.52 -39.48 28.16
C ASP A 141 -28.52 -40.50 28.75
N SER A 142 -27.86 -40.14 29.85
CA SER A 142 -27.62 -40.92 31.09
C SER A 142 -26.29 -40.55 31.76
#